data_AF-A0A7S4ILU9-F1
#
_entry.id   AF-A0A7S4ILU9-F1
#
_cell.length_a   1.000
_cell.length_b   1.000
_cell.length_c   1.000
_cell.angle_alpha   90.00
_cell.angle_beta   90.00
_cell.angle_gamma   90.00
#
_symmetry.space_group_name_H-M   'P 1'
#
loop_
_entity.id
_entity.type
_entity.pdbx_description
1 polymer ?
#
loop_
_entity_poly.entity_id
_entity_poly.type
_entity_poly.pdbx_seq_one_letter_code
_entity_poly.pdbx_strand_id
1 'polypeptide(L)'
;EKQWLRDQKFSLIQEDEMCKRYVPKGCRAVFFMPHCENFMYNNLIHCNQADDALSRLCIIGNSFVHYDECTMSTKKRRNIKELLGVLDRSREVPFPVFAK
;
A
#
# COMPACT_ATOMS: atom_id res chain seq x y z
N GLU A 1 -22.20 4.59 -8.95
CA GLU A 1 -20.97 3.82 -8.63
C GLU A 1 -21.14 2.85 -7.46
N LYS A 2 -21.35 3.32 -6.22
CA LYS A 2 -21.51 2.43 -5.04
C LYS A 2 -22.63 1.38 -5.17
N GLN A 3 -23.76 1.77 -5.77
CA GLN A 3 -24.86 0.83 -6.01
C GLN A 3 -24.49 -0.24 -7.03
N TRP A 4 -23.89 0.17 -8.15
CA TRP A 4 -23.41 -0.74 -9.19
C TRP A 4 -22.41 -1.78 -8.65
N LEU A 5 -21.48 -1.37 -7.77
CA LEU A 5 -20.53 -2.29 -7.14
C LEU A 5 -21.23 -3.37 -6.30
N ARG A 6 -22.29 -2.98 -5.57
CA ARG A 6 -23.10 -3.93 -4.79
C ARG A 6 -23.84 -4.91 -5.69
N ASP A 7 -24.37 -4.43 -6.82
CA ASP A 7 -25.08 -5.26 -7.78
C ASP A 7 -24.13 -6.30 -8.43
N GLN A 8 -22.85 -5.95 -8.58
CA GLN A 8 -21.78 -6.85 -9.05
C GLN A 8 -21.18 -7.75 -7.95
N LYS A 9 -21.79 -7.79 -6.75
CA LYS A 9 -21.35 -8.59 -5.59
C LYS A 9 -19.94 -8.23 -5.08
N PHE A 10 -19.46 -7.01 -5.33
CA PHE A 10 -18.25 -6.53 -4.67
C PHE A 10 -18.55 -6.13 -3.22
N SER A 11 -17.64 -6.50 -2.32
CA SER A 11 -17.67 -6.04 -0.94
C SER A 11 -17.17 -4.60 -0.89
N LEU A 12 -18.06 -3.67 -0.55
CA LEU A 12 -17.72 -2.26 -0.38
C LEU A 12 -17.34 -1.98 1.07
N ILE A 13 -16.14 -1.45 1.29
CA ILE A 13 -15.71 -0.93 2.59
C ILE A 13 -16.57 0.30 2.92
N GLN A 14 -17.26 0.28 4.06
CA GLN A 14 -18.21 1.35 4.43
C GLN A 14 -17.55 2.50 5.20
N GLU A 15 -16.48 2.20 5.92
CA GLU A 15 -15.77 3.14 6.78
C GLU A 15 -14.40 3.48 6.19
N ASP A 16 -13.91 4.68 6.46
CA ASP A 16 -12.55 5.03 6.11
C ASP A 16 -11.58 4.33 7.06
N GLU A 17 -11.04 3.20 6.62
CA GLU A 17 -10.03 2.43 7.35
C GLU A 17 -8.66 3.13 7.38
N MET A 18 -8.47 4.26 6.69
CA MET A 18 -7.19 4.97 6.58
C MET A 18 -6.04 4.05 6.10
N CYS A 19 -6.38 3.08 5.23
CA CYS A 19 -5.51 2.02 4.73
C CYS A 19 -4.96 1.04 5.78
N LYS A 20 -5.58 0.95 6.96
CA LYS A 20 -5.22 -0.02 8.01
C LYS A 20 -5.86 -1.39 7.75
N ARG A 21 -5.55 -1.99 6.60
CA ARG A 21 -6.13 -3.25 6.16
C ARG A 21 -5.18 -4.42 6.41
N TYR A 22 -5.60 -5.37 7.23
CA TYR A 22 -4.86 -6.62 7.46
C TYR A 22 -5.16 -7.67 6.38
N VAL A 23 -4.12 -8.36 5.92
CA VAL A 23 -4.23 -9.50 5.00
C VAL A 23 -4.14 -10.81 5.78
N PRO A 24 -5.23 -11.60 5.86
CA PRO A 24 -5.24 -12.87 6.57
C PRO A 24 -4.16 -13.84 6.10
N LYS A 25 -3.68 -14.68 7.03
CA LYS A 25 -2.74 -15.75 6.71
C LYS A 25 -3.36 -16.71 5.66
N GLY A 26 -2.56 -17.10 4.67
CA GLY A 26 -3.01 -17.96 3.57
C GLY A 26 -3.63 -17.20 2.38
N CYS A 27 -3.92 -15.90 2.53
CA CYS A 27 -4.41 -15.05 1.45
C CYS A 27 -3.28 -14.21 0.85
N ARG A 28 -3.38 -13.91 -0.45
CA ARG A 28 -2.58 -12.88 -1.13
C ARG A 28 -3.48 -11.74 -1.53
N ALA A 29 -2.98 -10.51 -1.45
CA ALA A 29 -3.76 -9.32 -1.76
C ALA A 29 -3.00 -8.40 -2.71
N VAL A 30 -3.73 -7.85 -3.68
CA VAL A 30 -3.27 -6.77 -4.55
C VAL A 30 -3.98 -5.50 -4.12
N PHE A 31 -3.20 -4.46 -3.83
CA PHE A 31 -3.70 -3.12 -3.50
C PHE A 31 -3.43 -2.19 -4.69
N PHE A 32 -4.49 -1.58 -5.22
CA PHE A 32 -4.40 -0.58 -6.28
C PHE A 32 -4.50 0.82 -5.67
N MET A 33 -3.37 1.53 -5.58
CA MET A 33 -3.19 2.74 -4.78
C MET A 33 -2.44 3.89 -5.51
N PRO A 34 -2.63 4.13 -6.82
CA PRO A 34 -1.82 5.10 -7.58
C PRO A 34 -1.90 6.56 -7.09
N HIS A 35 -2.97 6.94 -6.41
CA HIS A 35 -3.18 8.30 -5.91
C HIS A 35 -3.17 8.40 -4.38
N CYS A 36 -2.59 7.41 -3.71
CA CYS A 36 -2.51 7.39 -2.25
C CYS A 36 -1.33 8.20 -1.71
N GLU A 37 -1.56 8.81 -0.55
CA GLU A 37 -0.55 9.55 0.21
C GLU A 37 0.41 8.60 0.95
N ASN A 38 1.59 9.10 1.31
CA ASN A 38 2.64 8.30 1.97
C ASN A 38 2.18 7.62 3.29
N PHE A 39 1.34 8.29 4.09
CA PHE A 39 0.83 7.75 5.34
C PHE A 39 -0.07 6.53 5.11
N MET A 40 -0.74 6.44 3.96
CA MET A 40 -1.63 5.33 3.63
C MET A 40 -0.83 4.05 3.40
N TYR A 41 0.29 4.16 2.67
CA TYR A 41 1.23 3.04 2.51
C TYR A 41 1.86 2.64 3.85
N ASN A 42 2.25 3.63 4.65
CA ASN A 42 2.81 3.38 5.98
C ASN A 42 1.85 2.59 6.87
N ASN A 43 0.58 2.99 6.92
CA ASN A 43 -0.46 2.29 7.67
C ASN A 43 -0.68 0.85 7.18
N LEU A 44 -0.72 0.65 5.86
CA LEU A 44 -0.89 -0.68 5.28
C LEU A 44 0.26 -1.61 5.68
N ILE A 45 1.50 -1.11 5.59
CA ILE A 45 2.70 -1.86 5.97
C ILE A 45 2.68 -2.15 7.48
N HIS A 46 2.36 -1.15 8.29
CA HIS A 46 2.25 -1.27 9.75
C HIS A 46 1.27 -2.38 10.16
N CYS A 47 0.10 -2.44 9.52
CA CYS A 47 -0.89 -3.49 9.79
C CYS A 47 -0.45 -4.90 9.36
N ASN A 48 0.57 -5.03 8.52
CA ASN A 48 1.02 -6.30 7.95
C ASN A 48 2.49 -6.61 8.30
N GLN A 49 2.97 -6.21 9.48
CA GLN A 49 4.35 -6.44 9.93
C GLN A 49 4.65 -7.85 10.45
N ALA A 50 3.62 -8.67 10.70
CA ALA A 50 3.82 -10.05 11.16
C ALA A 50 4.69 -10.86 10.18
N ASP A 51 5.38 -11.87 10.69
CA ASP A 51 6.25 -12.72 9.87
C ASP A 51 5.47 -13.27 8.65
N ASP A 52 6.12 -13.17 7.49
CA ASP A 52 5.55 -13.51 6.16
C ASP A 52 4.37 -12.66 5.68
N ALA A 53 3.83 -11.69 6.45
CA ALA A 53 2.69 -10.91 5.99
C ALA A 53 3.00 -10.04 4.78
N LEU A 54 4.11 -9.29 4.79
CA LEU A 54 4.51 -8.43 3.67
C LEU A 54 4.76 -9.18 2.35
N SER A 55 5.19 -10.45 2.41
CA SER A 55 5.45 -11.26 1.20
C SER A 55 4.17 -11.58 0.41
N ARG A 56 3.00 -11.45 1.06
CA ARG A 56 1.68 -11.74 0.50
C ARG A 56 1.01 -10.50 -0.11
N LEU A 57 1.64 -9.34 -0.01
CA LEU A 57 1.13 -8.08 -0.52
C LEU A 57 1.79 -7.73 -1.85
N CYS A 58 0.98 -7.28 -2.80
CA CYS A 58 1.43 -6.60 -4.01
C CYS A 58 0.75 -5.23 -4.05
N ILE A 59 1.52 -4.17 -4.26
CA ILE A 59 1.02 -2.80 -4.32
C ILE A 59 1.28 -2.27 -5.73
N ILE A 60 0.22 -1.86 -6.41
CA ILE A 60 0.28 -1.10 -7.65
C ILE A 60 0.07 0.35 -7.25
N GLY A 61 1.15 1.13 -7.20
CA GLY A 61 1.11 2.48 -6.66
C GLY A 61 2.35 3.30 -7.02
N ASN A 62 2.59 4.35 -6.23
CA ASN A 62 3.73 5.23 -6.39
C ASN A 62 5.02 4.55 -5.93
N SER A 63 6.16 4.98 -6.48
CA SER A 63 7.48 4.54 -6.03
C SER A 63 7.73 4.93 -4.57
N PHE A 64 8.17 3.98 -3.75
CA PHE A 64 8.51 4.24 -2.36
C PHE A 64 9.89 4.87 -2.22
N VAL A 65 10.82 4.54 -3.12
CA VAL A 65 12.15 5.18 -3.20
C VAL A 65 12.02 6.70 -3.27
N HIS A 66 11.08 7.22 -4.07
CA HIS A 66 10.87 8.66 -4.19
C HIS A 66 10.46 9.34 -2.86
N TYR A 67 9.78 8.61 -1.97
CA TYR A 67 9.44 9.13 -0.65
C TYR A 67 10.66 9.22 0.27
N ASP A 68 11.66 8.34 0.15
CA ASP A 68 12.90 8.47 0.93
C ASP A 68 13.69 9.73 0.50
N GLU A 69 13.85 9.92 -0.82
CA GLU A 69 14.56 11.05 -1.42
C GLU A 69 13.95 12.41 -1.05
N CYS A 70 12.62 12.49 -0.94
CA CYS A 70 11.92 13.74 -0.63
C CYS A 70 11.79 14.03 0.87
N THR A 71 12.18 13.10 1.75
CA THR A 71 11.94 13.25 3.20
C THR A 71 13.09 13.95 3.92
N MET A 72 13.09 15.28 3.83
CA MET A 72 14.15 16.14 4.39
C MET A 72 14.03 16.47 5.90
N SER A 73 12.90 16.18 6.56
CA SER A 73 12.71 16.52 7.98
C SER A 73 12.44 15.31 8.87
N THR A 74 13.01 15.32 10.09
CA THR A 74 12.86 14.24 11.09
C THR A 74 11.40 13.92 11.42
N LYS A 75 10.52 14.94 11.41
CA LYS A 75 9.08 14.76 11.63
C LYS A 75 8.42 13.96 10.50
N LYS A 76 8.73 14.28 9.24
CA LYS A 76 8.19 13.53 8.10
C LYS A 76 8.71 12.09 8.09
N ARG A 77 10.00 11.86 8.42
CA ARG A 77 10.58 10.51 8.55
C ARG A 77 9.84 9.64 9.59
N ARG A 78 9.40 10.20 10.71
CA ARG A 78 8.63 9.46 11.72
C ARG A 78 7.29 8.95 11.20
N ASN A 79 6.65 9.69 10.30
CA ASN A 79 5.33 9.34 9.77
C ASN A 79 5.37 8.25 8.69
N ILE A 80 6.56 7.95 8.15
CA ILE A 80 6.78 6.95 7.10
C ILE A 80 7.78 5.88 7.55
N LYS A 81 7.96 5.69 8.86
CA LYS A 81 9.00 4.81 9.42
C LYS A 81 8.85 3.38 8.92
N GLU A 82 7.62 2.87 8.87
CA GLU A 82 7.31 1.54 8.40
C GLU A 82 7.57 1.40 6.90
N LEU A 83 7.23 2.43 6.11
CA LEU A 83 7.56 2.47 4.68
C LEU A 83 9.06 2.44 4.44
N LEU A 84 9.84 3.26 5.17
CA LEU A 84 11.30 3.27 5.04
C LEU A 84 11.91 1.92 5.44
N GLY A 85 11.38 1.26 6.46
CA GLY A 85 11.88 -0.03 6.94
C GLY A 85 11.65 -1.21 5.99
N VAL A 86 10.79 -1.07 4.98
CA VAL A 86 10.55 -2.11 3.98
C VAL A 86 11.24 -1.85 2.64
N LEU A 87 11.82 -0.66 2.43
CA LEU A 87 12.47 -0.31 1.16
C LEU A 87 13.49 -1.37 0.75
N ASP A 88 14.43 -1.70 1.65
CA ASP A 88 15.49 -2.69 1.43
C ASP A 88 14.98 -4.13 1.24
N ARG A 89 13.71 -4.38 1.59
CA ARG A 89 13.07 -5.71 1.56
C ARG A 89 11.97 -5.81 0.50
N SER A 90 11.76 -4.74 -0.25
CA SER A 90 10.73 -4.62 -1.28
C SER A 90 11.37 -4.53 -2.66
N ARG A 91 10.63 -4.95 -3.68
CA ARG A 91 11.05 -4.84 -5.07
C ARG A 91 10.05 -4.01 -5.82
N GLU A 92 10.49 -2.85 -6.29
CA GLU A 92 9.72 -2.02 -7.20
C GLU A 92 9.99 -2.42 -8.64
N VAL A 93 8.93 -2.44 -9.46
CA VAL A 93 9.02 -2.68 -10.90
C VAL A 93 8.20 -1.58 -11.58
N PRO A 94 8.76 -0.88 -12.59
CA PRO A 94 8.01 0.13 -13.31
C PRO A 94 6.77 -0.49 -13.96
N PHE A 95 5.68 0.28 -13.99
CA PHE A 95 4.46 -0.17 -14.65
C PHE A 95 4.74 -0.39 -16.15
N PRO A 96 4.27 -1.49 -16.75
CA PRO A 96 4.57 -1.82 -18.14
C PRO A 96 4.09 -0.71 -19.08
N VAL A 97 4.97 -0.30 -19.99
CA VAL A 97 4.61 0.61 -21.07
C VAL A 97 3.90 -0.23 -22.13
N PHE A 98 2.57 -0.12 -22.19
CA PHE A 98 1.82 -0.69 -23.30
C PHE A 98 2.01 0.24 -24.51
N ALA A 99 2.78 -0.21 -25.50
CA ALA A 99 2.87 0.49 -26.78
C ALA A 99 1.45 0.65 -27.34
N LYS A 100 1.11 1.86 -27.78
CA LYS A 100 -0.16 2.17 -28.43
C LYS A 100 -0.26 1.53 -29.81
#